data_AF-A0A534TAC4-F1
#
_entry.id   AF-A0A534TAC4-F1
#
_cell.length_a   1.000
_cell.length_b   1.000
_cell.length_c   1.000
_cell.angle_alpha   90.00
_cell.angle_beta   90.00
_cell.angle_gamma   90.00
#
_symmetry.space_group_name_H-M   'P 1'
#
loop_
_entity.id
_entity.type
_entity.pdbx_description
1 polymer ?
#
loop_
_entity_poly.entity_id
_entity_poly.type
_entity_poly.pdbx_seq_one_letter_code
_entity_poly.pdbx_strand_id
1 'polypeptide(L)'
;MGARGLVVLVGMLCLGAGAPDPIEMEVGGVLPLRGGGAAVVLIDSTRSKALPIAISGTEALSIQLRLTKQHYPRPLTHDLMESIVRELGGKIVRVQVDEIRGEAFIASVFVQVGQRTSRIDARPSDGIALALAHPVAAGTYLTGA
;
A
#
# COMPACT_ATOMS: atom_id res chain seq x y z
N MET A 1 -16.70 -12.61 11.29
CA MET A 1 -16.69 -11.48 10.33
C MET A 1 -15.29 -10.90 10.36
N GLY A 2 -14.48 -11.25 9.37
CA GLY A 2 -13.02 -11.08 9.38
C GLY A 2 -12.60 -9.62 9.17
N ALA A 3 -11.59 -9.19 9.93
CA ALA A 3 -10.98 -7.88 9.80
C ALA A 3 -10.39 -7.70 8.39
N ARG A 4 -10.99 -6.81 7.58
CA ARG A 4 -10.40 -6.34 6.33
C ARG A 4 -9.40 -5.24 6.68
N GLY A 5 -8.12 -5.59 6.58
CA GLY A 5 -6.98 -4.76 6.91
C GLY A 5 -6.69 -3.69 5.88
N LEU A 6 -5.61 -2.95 6.11
CA LEU A 6 -5.10 -1.82 5.33
C LEU A 6 -5.25 -2.00 3.82
N VAL A 7 -6.17 -1.22 3.25
CA VAL A 7 -6.58 -1.31 1.85
C VAL A 7 -5.58 -0.57 0.97
N VAL A 8 -5.05 -1.23 -0.06
CA VAL A 8 -4.41 -0.55 -1.18
C VAL A 8 -5.52 -0.16 -2.15
N LEU A 9 -5.79 1.14 -2.23
CA LEU A 9 -6.75 1.65 -3.21
C LEU A 9 -6.06 1.98 -4.51
N VAL A 10 -6.59 1.51 -5.63
CA VAL A 10 -6.14 1.94 -6.96
C VAL A 10 -7.19 2.87 -7.56
N GLY A 11 -6.82 4.14 -7.76
CA GLY A 11 -7.57 5.05 -8.61
C GLY A 11 -7.22 4.75 -10.07
N MET A 12 -8.14 4.17 -10.83
CA MET A 12 -7.93 4.06 -12.27
C MET A 12 -8.05 5.46 -12.89
N LEU A 13 -7.23 5.83 -13.85
CA LEU A 13 -7.31 7.15 -14.46
C LEU A 13 -8.64 7.25 -15.26
N CYS A 14 -9.58 8.09 -14.84
CA CYS A 14 -10.69 8.50 -15.70
C CYS A 14 -10.22 9.58 -16.66
N LEU A 15 -10.19 9.27 -17.96
CA LEU A 15 -10.34 10.26 -19.02
C LEU A 15 -11.81 10.73 -19.01
N GLY A 16 -12.18 11.59 -18.04
CA GLY A 16 -13.55 12.09 -17.89
C GLY A 16 -13.83 12.63 -16.48
N ALA A 17 -14.81 13.54 -16.37
CA ALA A 17 -15.09 14.42 -15.23
C ALA A 17 -15.62 13.76 -13.93
N GLY A 18 -15.04 12.63 -13.52
CA GLY A 18 -15.24 12.02 -12.21
C GLY A 18 -14.11 11.05 -11.92
N ALA A 19 -13.43 11.18 -10.77
CA ALA A 19 -12.46 10.18 -10.34
C ALA A 19 -13.22 8.86 -10.08
N PRO A 20 -12.79 7.73 -10.64
CA PRO A 20 -13.52 6.49 -10.45
C PRO A 20 -13.40 6.04 -9.00
N ASP A 21 -14.40 5.28 -8.56
CA ASP A 21 -14.41 4.70 -7.23
C ASP A 21 -13.12 3.89 -7.00
N PRO A 22 -12.40 4.17 -5.92
CA PRO A 22 -11.14 3.51 -5.67
C PRO A 22 -11.39 2.01 -5.41
N ILE A 23 -10.61 1.15 -6.07
CA ILE A 23 -10.76 -0.30 -5.96
C ILE A 23 -9.87 -0.81 -4.83
N GLU A 24 -10.45 -1.55 -3.88
CA GLU A 24 -9.72 -2.28 -2.83
C GLU A 24 -8.92 -3.43 -3.44
N MET A 25 -7.61 -3.39 -3.24
CA MET A 25 -6.65 -4.38 -3.70
C MET A 25 -5.84 -4.97 -2.54
N GLU A 26 -5.49 -6.25 -2.69
CA GLU A 26 -4.53 -6.98 -1.85
C GLU A 26 -3.27 -7.32 -2.65
N VAL A 27 -2.17 -7.62 -1.97
CA VAL A 27 -0.93 -8.06 -2.63
C VAL A 27 -1.08 -9.54 -3.01
N GLY A 28 -1.24 -9.80 -4.31
CA GLY A 28 -1.32 -11.16 -4.87
C GLY A 28 0.03 -11.87 -4.96
N GLY A 29 1.14 -11.13 -5.04
CA GLY A 29 2.48 -11.69 -5.02
C GLY A 29 3.55 -10.74 -5.57
N VAL A 30 4.80 -11.21 -5.55
CA VAL A 30 5.95 -10.53 -6.16
C VAL A 30 6.55 -11.46 -7.22
N LEU A 31 6.65 -10.97 -8.46
CA LEU A 31 7.13 -11.72 -9.61
C LEU A 31 8.50 -11.18 -10.05
N PRO A 32 9.55 -12.01 -10.15
CA PRO A 32 10.84 -11.54 -10.65
C PRO A 32 10.75 -11.18 -12.13
N LEU A 33 11.43 -10.10 -12.53
CA LEU A 33 11.56 -9.67 -13.92
C LEU A 33 12.98 -9.95 -14.43
N ARG A 34 13.13 -10.05 -15.76
CA ARG A 34 14.46 -10.11 -16.38
C ARG A 34 15.21 -8.79 -16.10
N GLY A 35 16.51 -8.88 -15.85
CA GLY A 35 17.35 -7.70 -15.58
C GLY A 35 17.43 -7.24 -14.12
N GLY A 36 16.99 -8.07 -13.15
CA GLY A 36 17.20 -7.81 -11.72
C GLY A 36 16.12 -6.98 -11.02
N GLY A 37 15.05 -6.62 -11.74
CA GLY A 37 13.83 -6.02 -11.17
C GLY A 37 12.78 -7.06 -10.78
N ALA A 38 11.64 -6.58 -10.27
CA ALA A 38 10.46 -7.39 -9.99
C ALA A 38 9.18 -6.59 -10.28
N ALA A 39 8.04 -7.27 -10.23
CA ALA A 39 6.73 -6.65 -10.22
C ALA A 39 5.96 -7.10 -8.97
N VAL A 40 5.42 -6.17 -8.20
CA VAL A 40 4.39 -6.50 -7.20
C VAL A 40 3.03 -6.49 -7.89
N VAL A 41 2.26 -7.56 -7.72
CA VAL A 41 0.94 -7.71 -8.33
C VAL A 41 -0.11 -7.41 -7.27
N LEU A 42 -0.89 -6.36 -7.50
CA LEU A 42 -2.07 -6.06 -6.71
C LEU A 42 -3.28 -6.74 -7.36
N ILE A 43 -4.12 -7.41 -6.58
CA ILE A 43 -5.33 -8.08 -7.07
C ILE A 43 -6.55 -7.59 -6.29
N ASP A 44 -7.69 -7.50 -6.96
CA ASP A 44 -8.93 -7.15 -6.29
C ASP A 44 -9.52 -8.36 -5.55
N SER A 45 -10.48 -8.14 -4.66
CA SER A 45 -11.10 -9.22 -3.87
C SER A 45 -11.79 -10.30 -4.71
N THR A 46 -12.20 -9.99 -5.95
CA THR A 46 -12.79 -10.96 -6.88
C THR A 46 -11.76 -11.70 -7.72
N ARG A 47 -10.48 -11.29 -7.68
CA ARG A 47 -9.37 -11.78 -8.52
C ARG A 47 -9.62 -11.61 -10.02
N SER A 48 -10.53 -10.71 -10.40
CA SER A 48 -10.83 -10.42 -11.81
C SER A 48 -9.96 -9.29 -12.36
N LYS A 49 -9.37 -8.48 -11.47
CA LYS A 49 -8.46 -7.39 -11.81
C LYS A 49 -7.12 -7.61 -11.17
N ALA A 50 -6.06 -7.36 -11.93
CA ALA A 50 -4.68 -7.35 -11.46
C ALA A 50 -3.96 -6.11 -11.96
N LEU A 51 -3.18 -5.47 -11.09
CA LEU A 51 -2.31 -4.35 -11.41
C LEU A 51 -0.86 -4.71 -11.06
N PRO A 52 -0.01 -5.01 -12.05
CA PRO A 52 1.43 -5.15 -11.82
C PRO A 52 2.09 -3.78 -11.71
N ILE A 53 2.89 -3.59 -10.66
CA ILE A 53 3.72 -2.40 -10.47
C ILE A 53 5.19 -2.83 -10.47
N ALA A 54 5.96 -2.31 -11.43
CA ALA A 54 7.38 -2.57 -11.52
C ALA A 54 8.12 -1.91 -10.36
N ILE A 55 9.02 -2.67 -9.74
CA ILE A 55 9.82 -2.28 -8.58
C ILE A 55 11.25 -2.82 -8.72
N SER A 56 12.18 -2.21 -8.01
CA SER A 56 13.56 -2.71 -7.92
C SER A 56 13.64 -3.98 -7.07
N GLY A 57 14.75 -4.73 -7.21
CA GLY A 57 14.98 -5.93 -6.39
C GLY A 57 15.03 -5.67 -4.89
N THR A 58 15.51 -4.51 -4.44
CA THR A 58 15.59 -4.15 -3.01
C THR A 58 14.21 -3.86 -2.42
N GLU A 59 13.35 -3.18 -3.18
CA GLU A 59 11.94 -2.95 -2.83
C GLU A 59 11.15 -4.26 -2.82
N ALA A 60 11.40 -5.11 -3.81
CA ALA A 60 10.81 -6.44 -3.90
C ALA A 60 11.15 -7.30 -2.69
N LEU A 61 12.41 -7.29 -2.26
CA LEU A 61 12.86 -7.98 -1.06
C LEU A 61 12.12 -7.43 0.18
N SER A 62 12.02 -6.11 0.33
CA SER A 62 11.32 -5.49 1.46
C SER A 62 9.84 -5.92 1.57
N ILE A 63 9.15 -6.03 0.43
CA ILE A 63 7.76 -6.51 0.35
C ILE A 63 7.71 -8.02 0.64
N GLN A 64 8.61 -8.80 0.04
CA GLN A 64 8.62 -10.25 0.16
C GLN A 64 8.84 -10.70 1.61
N LEU A 65 9.77 -10.07 2.34
CA LEU A 65 10.04 -10.35 3.76
C LEU A 65 8.81 -10.10 4.65
N ARG A 66 7.87 -9.26 4.21
CA ARG A 66 6.62 -8.98 4.94
C ARG A 66 5.51 -9.95 4.55
N LEU A 67 5.44 -10.31 3.27
CA LEU A 67 4.53 -11.35 2.79
C LEU A 67 4.78 -12.70 3.48
N THR A 68 6.02 -13.02 3.86
CA THR A 68 6.33 -14.25 4.61
C THR A 68 5.79 -14.25 6.04
N LYS A 69 5.38 -13.08 6.57
CA LYS A 69 4.91 -12.89 7.96
C LYS A 69 5.88 -13.44 9.01
N GLN A 70 7.17 -13.47 8.68
CA GLN A 70 8.20 -13.94 9.58
C GLN A 70 8.53 -12.86 10.61
N HIS A 71 8.71 -13.26 11.87
CA HIS A 71 9.17 -12.35 12.92
C HIS A 71 10.69 -12.23 12.87
N TYR A 72 11.19 -11.00 12.79
CA TYR A 72 12.61 -10.68 12.87
C TYR A 72 12.96 -10.18 14.29
N PRO A 73 14.14 -10.54 14.84
CA PRO A 73 14.54 -10.13 16.20
C PRO A 73 14.81 -8.62 16.33
N ARG A 74 14.97 -7.92 15.21
CA ARG A 74 15.13 -6.47 15.11
C ARG A 74 14.14 -5.94 14.08
N PRO A 75 13.60 -4.72 14.28
CA PRO A 75 12.64 -4.16 13.34
C PRO A 75 13.31 -3.90 11.99
N LEU A 76 12.62 -4.29 10.92
CA LEU A 76 12.98 -3.87 9.56
C LEU A 76 12.56 -2.41 9.34
N THR A 77 13.00 -1.81 8.23
CA THR A 77 12.80 -0.37 7.96
C THR A 77 11.34 0.09 8.08
N HIS A 78 10.38 -0.63 7.48
CA HIS A 78 8.98 -0.23 7.56
C HIS A 78 8.35 -0.53 8.93
N ASP A 79 8.89 -1.48 9.69
CA ASP A 79 8.43 -1.79 11.06
C ASP A 79 8.87 -0.66 12.01
N LEU A 80 10.10 -0.16 11.82
CA LEU A 80 10.61 1.02 12.50
C LEU A 80 9.80 2.26 12.11
N MET A 81 9.52 2.46 10.83
CA MET A 81 8.74 3.60 10.35
C MET A 81 7.33 3.62 10.95
N GLU A 82 6.64 2.48 10.96
CA GLU A 82 5.34 2.39 11.61
C GLU A 82 5.43 2.63 13.12
N SER A 83 6.45 2.07 13.78
CA SER A 83 6.65 2.31 15.21
C SER A 83 6.84 3.80 15.50
N ILE A 84 7.63 4.51 14.69
CA ILE A 84 7.78 5.97 14.80
C ILE A 84 6.43 6.68 14.63
N VAL A 85 5.65 6.33 13.61
CA VAL A 85 4.31 6.92 13.40
C VAL A 85 3.42 6.69 14.61
N ARG A 86 3.41 5.48 15.16
CA ARG A 86 2.62 5.10 16.33
C ARG A 86 3.04 5.83 17.59
N GLU A 87 4.34 5.88 17.89
CA GLU A 87 4.87 6.58 19.07
C GLU A 87 4.60 8.09 19.02
N LEU A 88 4.48 8.67 17.82
CA LEU A 88 4.07 10.06 17.62
C LEU A 88 2.54 10.25 17.66
N GLY A 89 1.77 9.23 18.07
CA GLY A 89 0.31 9.27 18.17
C GLY A 89 -0.42 9.14 16.83
N GLY A 90 0.29 8.74 15.78
CA GLY A 90 -0.24 8.52 14.45
C GLY A 90 -0.66 7.09 14.16
N LYS A 91 -1.51 6.93 13.17
CA LYS A 91 -1.96 5.64 12.66
C LYS A 91 -1.99 5.67 11.14
N ILE A 92 -1.31 4.72 10.48
CA ILE A 92 -1.46 4.52 9.04
C ILE A 92 -2.85 3.91 8.81
N VAL A 93 -3.70 4.61 8.06
CA VAL A 93 -5.11 4.21 7.85
C VAL A 93 -5.40 3.72 6.45
N ARG A 94 -4.61 4.16 5.46
CA ARG A 94 -4.79 3.79 4.05
C ARG A 94 -3.51 3.99 3.25
N VAL A 95 -3.33 3.16 2.24
CA VAL A 95 -2.37 3.41 1.15
C VAL A 95 -3.16 3.50 -0.15
N GLN A 96 -2.87 4.51 -0.97
CA GLN A 96 -3.55 4.73 -2.23
C GLN A 96 -2.51 4.81 -3.34
N VAL A 97 -2.62 3.97 -4.36
CA VAL A 97 -1.93 4.14 -5.64
C VAL A 97 -2.82 5.03 -6.48
N ASP A 98 -2.36 6.26 -6.70
CA ASP A 98 -3.18 7.38 -7.16
C ASP A 98 -3.33 7.40 -8.68
N GLU A 99 -2.20 7.51 -9.37
CA GLU A 99 -2.15 7.71 -10.81
C GLU A 99 -0.77 7.33 -11.36
N ILE A 100 -0.67 7.26 -12.68
CA ILE A 100 0.60 7.16 -13.38
C ILE A 100 0.98 8.57 -13.85
N ARG A 101 2.15 9.06 -13.42
CA ARG A 101 2.76 10.28 -13.96
C ARG A 101 3.97 9.90 -14.79
N GLY A 102 3.86 10.07 -16.10
CA GLY A 102 4.87 9.59 -17.04
C GLY A 102 4.94 8.06 -17.01
N GLU A 103 6.06 7.51 -16.53
CA GLU A 103 6.27 6.06 -16.40
C GLU A 103 6.18 5.56 -14.94
N ALA A 104 5.93 6.45 -13.99
CA ALA A 104 5.95 6.13 -12.56
C ALA A 104 4.54 6.18 -11.96
N PHE A 105 4.18 5.11 -11.24
CA PHE A 105 3.03 5.14 -10.34
C PHE A 105 3.34 6.04 -9.13
N ILE A 106 2.39 6.89 -8.78
CA ILE A 106 2.41 7.72 -7.58
C ILE A 106 1.52 7.07 -6.53
N ALA A 107 1.96 7.10 -5.27
CA ALA A 107 1.16 6.63 -4.16
C ALA A 107 1.13 7.63 -3.01
N SER A 108 0.15 7.45 -2.13
CA SER A 108 -0.01 8.23 -0.91
C SER A 108 -0.25 7.32 0.28
N VAL A 109 0.41 7.61 1.39
CA VAL A 109 0.13 7.03 2.71
C VAL A 109 -0.71 8.03 3.49
N PHE A 110 -1.86 7.58 3.99
CA PHE A 110 -2.74 8.38 4.84
C PHE A 110 -2.45 8.06 6.30
N VAL A 111 -2.06 9.08 7.05
CA VAL A 111 -1.76 8.98 8.49
C VAL A 111 -2.76 9.82 9.27
N GLN A 112 -3.47 9.18 10.20
CA GLN A 112 -4.40 9.82 11.11
C GLN A 112 -3.72 10.12 12.45
N VAL A 113 -3.82 11.37 12.92
CA VAL A 113 -3.41 11.80 14.27
C VAL A 113 -4.60 12.53 14.90
N GLY A 114 -5.22 11.92 15.90
CA GLY A 114 -6.50 12.41 16.44
C GLY A 114 -7.59 12.45 15.36
N GLN A 115 -8.16 13.64 15.12
CA GLN A 115 -9.18 13.86 14.09
C GLN A 115 -8.61 14.29 12.73
N ARG A 116 -7.30 14.56 12.64
CA ARG A 116 -6.66 15.01 11.41
C ARG A 116 -6.13 13.81 10.63
N THR A 117 -6.45 13.76 9.34
CA THR A 117 -5.82 12.82 8.41
C THR A 117 -4.91 13.59 7.46
N SER A 118 -3.63 13.23 7.44
CA SER A 118 -2.63 13.79 6.55
C SER A 118 -2.35 12.82 5.39
N ARG A 119 -2.27 13.35 4.18
CA ARG A 119 -1.82 12.63 2.98
C ARG A 119 -0.33 12.85 2.81
N ILE A 120 0.44 11.78 2.80
CA ILE A 120 1.90 11.80 2.65
C ILE A 120 2.25 11.17 1.32
N ASP A 121 2.99 11.89 0.48
CA ASP A 121 3.52 11.37 -0.79
C ASP A 121 4.45 10.18 -0.55
N ALA A 122 4.30 9.13 -1.36
CA ALA A 122 5.04 7.89 -1.21
C ALA A 122 5.24 7.18 -2.56
N ARG A 123 6.28 6.36 -2.64
CA ARG A 123 6.38 5.38 -3.72
C ARG A 123 5.40 4.23 -3.45
N PRO A 124 4.83 3.61 -4.50
CA PRO A 124 3.95 2.44 -4.32
C PRO A 124 4.62 1.32 -3.52
N SER A 125 5.90 1.06 -3.75
CA SER A 125 6.69 0.04 -3.04
C SER A 125 6.69 0.25 -1.53
N ASP A 126 6.98 1.47 -1.07
CA ASP A 126 7.04 1.84 0.35
C ASP A 126 5.65 1.77 0.99
N GLY A 127 4.63 2.32 0.30
CA GLY A 127 3.24 2.26 0.74
C GLY A 127 2.77 0.82 0.91
N ILE A 128 2.98 -0.03 -0.10
CA ILE A 128 2.61 -1.46 -0.03
C ILE A 128 3.35 -2.17 1.10
N ALA A 129 4.63 -1.89 1.32
CA ALA A 129 5.39 -2.49 2.41
C ALA A 129 4.86 -2.06 3.79
N LEU A 130 4.48 -0.79 3.97
CA LEU A 130 3.78 -0.33 5.18
C LEU A 130 2.41 -1.01 5.33
N ALA A 131 1.70 -1.22 4.21
CA ALA A 131 0.40 -1.89 4.22
C ALA A 131 0.44 -3.33 4.73
N LEU A 132 1.55 -4.02 4.48
CA LEU A 132 1.77 -5.40 4.90
C LEU A 132 2.31 -5.53 6.33
N ALA A 133 2.95 -4.49 6.88
CA ALA A 133 3.62 -4.56 8.18
C ALA A 133 2.65 -4.80 9.35
N HIS A 134 1.44 -4.21 9.30
CA HIS A 134 0.44 -4.42 10.34
C HIS A 134 -1.00 -4.45 9.79
N PRO A 135 -1.77 -5.52 10.07
CA PRO A 135 -3.21 -5.52 9.82
C PRO A 135 -3.92 -4.60 10.82
N VAL A 136 -4.40 -3.47 10.33
CA VAL A 136 -5.15 -2.49 11.12
C VAL A 136 -6.63 -2.89 11.24
N ALA A 137 -7.23 -2.64 12.41
CA ALA A 137 -8.64 -2.96 12.71
C ALA A 137 -9.62 -2.31 11.71
N ALA A 138 -10.58 -3.12 11.24
CA ALA A 138 -11.57 -2.79 10.22
C ALA A 138 -12.45 -1.58 10.60
N GLY A 139 -12.70 -0.66 9.65
CA GLY A 139 -13.77 0.35 9.79
C GLY A 139 -13.50 1.76 9.25
N THR A 140 -12.30 2.11 8.78
CA THR A 140 -12.04 3.48 8.28
C THR A 140 -12.39 3.63 6.80
N TYR A 141 -13.67 3.83 6.53
CA TYR A 141 -14.14 4.47 5.30
C TYR A 141 -13.99 5.98 5.47
N LEU A 142 -13.02 6.60 4.78
CA LEU A 142 -13.11 8.02 4.48
C LEU A 142 -13.76 8.15 3.10
N THR A 143 -15.05 7.83 3.02
CA THR A 143 -15.92 8.46 2.03
C THR A 143 -16.09 9.90 2.47
N GLY A 144 -15.38 10.82 1.81
CA GLY A 144 -15.55 12.25 1.99
C GLY A 144 -16.32 12.82 0.80
N ALA A 145 -17.57 13.20 1.08
CA ALA A 145 -18.41 14.26 0.48
C ALA A 145 -18.31 14.54 -1.02
#